data_AF-A0A7K1ZKT6-F1
#
_entry.id   AF-A0A7K1ZKT6-F1
#
_cell.length_a   1.000
_cell.length_b   1.000
_cell.length_c   1.000
_cell.angle_alpha   90.00
_cell.angle_beta   90.00
_cell.angle_gamma   90.00
#
_symmetry.space_group_name_H-M   'P 1'
#
loop_
_entity.id
_entity.type
_entity.pdbx_description
1 polymer ?
#
loop_
_entity_poly.entity_id
_entity_poly.type
_entity_poly.pdbx_seq_one_letter_code
_entity_poly.pdbx_strand_id
1 'polypeptide(L)' 'MVNRSFSMSQNDVRDQVKDALAEIVRETLAARQDIQVPGLGSFCIVHHAATRVRTKQGGMEFIPPRNKIRFTPQA' A
#
# COMPACT_ATOMS: atom_id res chain seq x y z
N MET A 1 7.42 -23.15 -39.28
CA MET A 1 6.85 -23.13 -37.91
C MET A 1 7.86 -22.41 -37.03
N VAL A 2 7.64 -21.13 -36.71
CA VAL A 2 8.63 -20.32 -35.99
C VAL A 2 8.37 -20.50 -34.49
N ASN A 3 9.25 -21.24 -33.83
CA ASN A 3 9.22 -21.41 -32.38
C ASN A 3 9.71 -20.10 -31.75
N ARG A 4 8.81 -19.13 -31.54
CA ARG A 4 9.12 -17.92 -30.76
C ARG A 4 9.24 -18.32 -29.30
N SER A 5 10.45 -18.64 -28.88
CA SER A 5 10.82 -18.64 -27.47
C SER A 5 10.63 -17.20 -26.97
N PHE A 6 9.56 -16.96 -26.20
CA PHE A 6 9.42 -15.72 -25.44
C PHE A 6 10.48 -15.74 -24.35
N SER A 7 11.68 -15.25 -24.68
CA SER A 7 12.69 -14.94 -23.68
C SER A 7 12.23 -13.67 -22.94
N MET A 8 11.25 -13.80 -22.05
CA MET A 8 11.01 -12.75 -21.06
C MET A 8 12.32 -12.56 -20.30
N SER A 9 12.83 -11.33 -20.31
CA SER A 9 13.99 -11.03 -19.49
C SER A 9 13.61 -11.27 -18.04
N GLN A 10 14.53 -11.80 -17.23
CA GLN A 10 14.30 -12.02 -15.81
C GLN A 10 13.89 -10.71 -15.09
N ASN A 11 14.28 -9.56 -15.65
CA ASN A 11 13.86 -8.23 -15.20
C ASN A 11 12.38 -7.96 -15.49
N ASP A 12 11.86 -8.35 -16.66
CA ASP A 12 10.46 -8.10 -17.05
C ASP A 12 9.50 -8.88 -16.14
N VAL A 13 9.85 -10.13 -15.82
CA VAL A 13 9.06 -10.96 -14.88
C VAL A 13 9.04 -10.32 -13.50
N ARG A 14 10.20 -9.83 -13.03
CA ARG A 14 10.31 -9.21 -11.71
C ARG A 14 9.45 -7.96 -11.59
N ASP A 15 9.47 -7.11 -12.61
CA ASP A 15 8.67 -5.88 -12.60
C ASP A 15 7.18 -6.17 -12.71
N GLN A 16 6.78 -7.14 -13.55
CA GLN A 16 5.37 -7.58 -13.62
C GLN A 16 4.87 -8.14 -12.28
N VAL A 17 5.68 -8.92 -11.57
CA VAL A 17 5.32 -9.45 -10.25
C VAL A 17 5.18 -8.33 -9.22
N LYS A 18 6.05 -7.31 -9.26
CA LYS A 18 5.95 -6.14 -8.37
C LYS A 18 4.68 -5.35 -8.62
N ASP A 19 4.35 -5.12 -9.88
CA ASP A 19 3.16 -4.35 -10.27
C ASP A 19 1.88 -5.10 -9.88
N ALA A 20 1.82 -6.41 -10.16
CA ALA A 20 0.70 -7.26 -9.76
C ALA A 20 0.53 -7.30 -8.24
N LEU A 21 1.63 -7.41 -7.47
CA LEU A 21 1.57 -7.36 -6.01
C LEU A 21 1.02 -6.00 -5.52
N ALA A 22 1.50 -4.90 -6.09
CA ALA A 22 1.05 -3.56 -5.73
C ALA A 22 -0.43 -3.34 -6.03
N GLU A 23 -0.93 -3.93 -7.12
CA GLU A 23 -2.35 -3.90 -7.49
C GLU A 23 -3.21 -4.67 -6.49
N ILE A 24 -2.84 -5.92 -6.15
CA ILE A 24 -3.56 -6.73 -5.17
C ILE A 24 -3.65 -6.03 -3.80
N VAL A 25 -2.52 -5.45 -3.33
CA VAL A 25 -2.51 -4.70 -2.06
C VAL A 25 -3.46 -3.50 -2.14
N ARG A 26 -3.44 -2.76 -3.26
CA ARG A 26 -4.30 -1.58 -3.46
C ARG A 26 -5.77 -1.96 -3.46
N GLU A 27 -6.15 -3.01 -4.18
CA GLU A 27 -7.53 -3.49 -4.27
C GLU A 27 -8.05 -4.00 -2.92
N THR A 28 -7.22 -4.77 -2.20
CA THR A 28 -7.58 -5.32 -0.89
C THR A 28 -7.82 -4.19 0.12
N LEU A 29 -6.94 -3.19 0.15
CA LEU A 29 -7.13 -2.02 1.01
C LEU A 29 -8.34 -1.17 0.57
N ALA A 30 -8.60 -1.04 -0.74
CA ALA A 30 -9.79 -0.35 -1.24
C ALA A 30 -11.09 -1.04 -0.77
N ALA A 31 -11.08 -2.37 -0.66
CA ALA A 31 -12.16 -3.17 -0.08
C ALA A 31 -12.25 -3.07 1.46
N ARG A 32 -11.44 -2.21 2.10
CA ARG A 32 -11.34 -2.04 3.56
C ARG A 32 -10.90 -3.31 4.30
N GLN A 33 -10.09 -4.13 3.65
CA GLN A 33 -9.53 -5.34 4.24
C GLN A 33 -8.03 -5.15 4.48
N ASP A 34 -7.56 -5.71 5.59
CA ASP A 34 -6.13 -5.79 5.87
C ASP A 34 -5.52 -6.97 5.12
N ILE A 35 -4.25 -6.85 4.73
CA ILE A 35 -3.54 -7.90 3.98
C ILE A 35 -2.19 -8.22 4.62
N GLN A 36 -1.92 -9.51 4.80
CA GLN A 36 -0.60 -10.03 5.16
C GLN A 36 0.08 -10.56 3.90
N VAL A 37 1.29 -10.07 3.62
CA VAL A 37 2.15 -10.58 2.56
C VAL A 37 3.27 -11.38 3.22
N PRO A 38 3.26 -12.72 3.12
CA PRO A 38 4.30 -13.56 3.71
C PRO A 38 5.69 -13.18 3.20
N GLY A 39 6.64 -13.03 4.13
CA GLY A 39 8.01 -12.64 3.83
C GLY A 39 8.21 -11.14 3.59
N LEU A 40 7.16 -10.31 3.67
CA LEU A 40 7.24 -8.86 3.53
C LEU A 40 6.70 -8.13 4.76
N GLY A 41 5.47 -8.42 5.16
CA GLY A 41 4.79 -7.71 6.24
C GLY A 41 3.29 -7.58 6.02
N SER A 42 2.64 -6.71 6.80
CA SER A 42 1.20 -6.44 6.70
C SER A 42 0.90 -5.01 6.29
N PHE A 43 -0.20 -4.83 5.58
CA PHE A 43 -0.79 -3.54 5.26
C PHE A 43 -2.19 -3.47 5.86
N CYS A 44 -2.50 -2.35 6.52
CA CYS A 44 -3.80 -2.10 7.12
C CYS A 44 -4.22 -0.63 6.95
N ILE A 45 -5.54 -0.38 7.00
CA ILE A 45 -6.06 0.99 7.05
C ILE A 45 -6.18 1.44 8.49
N VAL A 46 -5.49 2.54 8.81
CA VAL A 46 -5.64 3.27 10.06
C VAL A 46 -6.61 4.42 9.84
N HIS A 47 -7.75 4.35 10.52
CA HIS A 47 -8.74 5.40 10.55
C HIS A 47 -8.32 6.48 11.54
N HIS A 48 -8.05 7.69 11.04
CA HIS A 48 -7.84 8.85 11.88
C HIS A 48 -9.14 9.65 11.99
N ALA A 49 -9.64 9.78 13.21
CA ALA A 49 -10.75 10.68 13.52
C ALA A 49 -10.36 12.14 13.27
N ALA A 50 -11.38 12.99 13.19
CA ALA A 50 -11.16 14.43 13.14
C ALA A 50 -10.49 14.90 14.44
N THR A 51 -9.45 15.72 14.32
CA THR A 51 -8.70 16.19 15.49
C THR A 51 -8.51 17.69 15.41
N ARG A 52 -8.74 18.37 16.53
CA ARG A 52 -8.38 19.79 16.69
C ARG A 52 -7.00 19.88 17.30
N VAL A 53 -6.06 20.54 16.62
CA VAL A 53 -4.68 20.71 17.10
C VAL A 53 -4.38 22.18 17.33
N ARG A 54 -3.54 22.47 18.32
CA ARG A 54 -3.02 23.81 18.53
C ARG A 54 -1.81 24.01 17.63
N THR A 55 -1.82 25.04 16.80
CA THR A 55 -0.71 25.37 15.93
C THR A 55 0.43 25.97 16.74
N LYS A 56 1.66 25.92 16.20
CA LYS A 56 2.84 26.53 16.83
C LYS A 56 2.71 28.05 17.03
N GLN A 57 1.80 28.70 16.29
CA GLN A 57 1.50 30.12 16.36
C GLN A 57 0.33 30.43 17.34
N GLY A 58 -0.13 29.44 18.10
CA GLY A 58 -1.14 29.61 19.16
C GLY A 58 -2.59 29.52 18.69
N GLY A 59 -2.84 29.44 17.38
CA GLY A 59 -4.17 29.22 16.79
C GLY A 59 -4.64 27.76 16.91
N MET A 60 -5.90 27.50 16.54
CA MET A 60 -6.46 26.15 16.48
C MET A 60 -6.69 25.76 15.02
N GLU A 61 -6.21 24.58 14.64
CA GLU A 61 -6.42 23.98 13.32
C GLU A 61 -7.28 22.73 13.44
N PHE A 62 -8.14 22.51 12.45
CA PHE A 62 -8.97 21.33 12.36
C PHE A 62 -8.41 20.39 11.30
N ILE A 63 -8.01 19.19 11.74
CA ILE A 63 -7.54 18.13 10.84
C ILE A 63 -8.74 17.25 10.52
N PRO A 64 -9.18 17.19 9.25
CA PRO A 64 -10.30 16.36 8.85
C PRO A 64 -10.00 14.86 9.05
N PRO A 65 -11.05 14.04 9.22
CA PRO A 65 -10.87 12.60 9.32
C PRO A 65 -10.27 12.06 8.02
N ARG A 66 -9.33 11.14 8.14
CA ARG A 66 -8.63 10.56 6.99
C ARG A 66 -8.20 9.13 7.25
N ASN A 67 -8.14 8.36 6.19
CA ASN A 67 -7.59 7.02 6.23
C ASN A 67 -6.11 7.09 5.85
N LYS A 68 -5.26 6.38 6.59
CA LYS A 68 -3.86 6.18 6.25
C LYS A 68 -3.58 4.71 6.10
N ILE A 69 -2.73 4.37 5.15
CA ILE A 69 -2.20 3.01 5.04
C ILE A 69 -1.01 2.91 6.00
N ARG A 70 -1.00 1.88 6.83
CA ARG A 70 0.15 1.52 7.67
C ARG A 70 0.72 0.21 7.17
N PHE A 71 2.02 0.22 6.92
CA PHE A 71 2.82 -0.98 6.66
C PHE A 71 3.57 -1.39 7.93
N THR A 72 3.56 -2.68 8.25
CA THR A 72 4.32 -3.27 9.34
C THR A 72 5.18 -4.41 8.78
N PRO A 73 6.51 -4.26 8.72
CA PRO A 73 7.38 -5.29 8.18
C PRO A 73 7.33 -6.57 9.03
N GLN A 74 7.48 -7.72 8.39
CA GLN A 74 7.67 -8.98 9.08
C GLN A 74 9.11 -9.02 9.66
N ALA A 75 9.24 -9.40 10.94
CA ALA A 75 10.52 -9.53 11.62
C ALA A 75 11.33 -10.73 11.11
#